data_AF-A0A9N8HGY7-F1
#
_entry.id   AF-A0A9N8HGY7-F1
#
_cell.length_a   1.000
_cell.length_b   1.000
_cell.length_c   1.000
_cell.angle_alpha   90.00
_cell.angle_beta   90.00
_cell.angle_gamma   90.00
#
_symmetry.space_group_name_H-M   'P 1'
#
loop_
_entity.id
_entity.type
_entity.pdbx_description
1 polymer ?
#
loop_
_entity_poly.entity_id
_entity_poly.type
_entity_poly.pdbx_seq_one_letter_code
_entity_poly.pdbx_strand_id
1 'polypeptide(L)'
;METPVVGSNNNSVVKHLRLIVIVIGLLMAEFCLQSIYYQQRHEKSSSALGWYMDTAAVEVPKSDKFISALDLKQCVFPVYFEKSQFNFKLKNNAFVEPGKWRERNKKFYGLQDAKHVHKFLVKTENNRKQALEKNPKLPPLKRNITFVHIGKAGGSTIACSLRWGRQYIQNHCDNIDYDAIDNYDPKTAKRPYIPESAISRHVNCYTHWRMHLSCMYMHGDHPFSGMDPTKSDRNPFGSRRLLEGSKQPVLPKRHNDFLVNLRSPLDRIASWFTYEHIENHGIVYKDRQYHCGQVVLGSCYRHFEHLTTIGLGFPRPSPNQPLKVGTNLSATECSHWAWAAVQGNMPADYHNAFNYEWYAHRLLDDSLNSQADMFVLRVEHLEQDWTTVDRMLGGTGAFPSTLASRQNSAEIKPLRVPNHNTTDLGILNLCRALCEEIQVYKRFLLAAVNLSPGDVQASGDELRQRCPEERDVQPRVCPKD
;
A
#
# COMPACT_ATOMS: atom_id res chain seq x y z
N MET A 1 -15.99 81.33 -37.31
CA MET A 1 -17.04 80.30 -37.07
C MET A 1 -16.62 79.08 -37.87
N GLU A 2 -15.93 78.13 -37.24
CA GLU A 2 -15.54 76.87 -37.88
C GLU A 2 -15.89 75.73 -36.93
N THR A 3 -16.77 74.85 -37.39
CA THR A 3 -17.22 73.64 -36.69
C THR A 3 -16.25 72.49 -36.92
N PRO A 4 -15.86 71.72 -35.89
CA PRO A 4 -15.02 70.54 -36.09
C PRO A 4 -15.87 69.31 -36.46
N VAL A 5 -15.37 68.58 -37.45
CA VAL A 5 -15.91 67.32 -37.97
C VAL A 5 -15.49 66.16 -37.08
N VAL A 6 -16.47 65.38 -36.59
CA VAL A 6 -16.26 64.14 -35.84
C VAL A 6 -16.16 62.97 -36.83
N GLY A 7 -14.95 62.43 -36.99
CA GLY A 7 -14.69 61.22 -37.77
C GLY A 7 -14.87 59.95 -36.93
N SER A 8 -15.85 59.12 -37.30
CA SER A 8 -16.19 57.86 -36.63
C SER A 8 -15.20 56.73 -36.93
N ASN A 9 -14.57 56.16 -35.89
CA ASN A 9 -13.59 55.07 -36.01
C ASN A 9 -14.18 53.71 -35.58
N ASN A 10 -15.35 53.34 -36.11
CA ASN A 10 -16.11 52.14 -35.72
C ASN A 10 -15.60 50.80 -36.34
N ASN A 11 -14.60 50.84 -37.23
CA ASN A 11 -14.17 49.64 -37.96
C ASN A 11 -13.24 48.70 -37.17
N SER A 12 -12.62 49.15 -36.08
CA SER A 12 -11.70 48.31 -35.29
C SER A 12 -12.44 47.33 -34.37
N VAL A 13 -13.55 47.79 -33.77
CA VAL A 13 -14.34 47.02 -32.80
C VAL A 13 -15.05 45.84 -33.48
N VAL A 14 -15.57 46.06 -34.69
CA VAL A 14 -16.26 45.01 -35.47
C VAL A 14 -15.30 43.88 -35.88
N LYS A 15 -14.03 44.19 -36.16
CA LYS A 15 -13.02 43.17 -36.50
C LYS A 15 -12.65 42.30 -35.30
N HIS A 16 -12.54 42.89 -34.11
CA HIS A 16 -12.23 42.13 -32.88
C HIS A 16 -13.40 41.22 -32.47
N LEU A 17 -14.64 41.69 -32.56
CA LEU A 17 -15.82 40.88 -32.26
C LEU A 17 -15.96 39.67 -33.20
N ARG A 18 -15.66 39.83 -34.50
CA ARG A 18 -15.69 38.71 -35.45
C ARG A 18 -14.64 37.64 -35.14
N LEU A 19 -13.45 38.03 -34.71
CA LEU A 19 -12.39 37.07 -34.34
C LEU A 19 -12.78 36.26 -33.11
N ILE A 20 -13.36 36.91 -32.09
CA ILE A 20 -13.80 36.25 -30.85
C ILE A 20 -14.90 35.21 -31.14
N VAL A 21 -15.88 35.55 -31.99
CA VAL A 21 -16.96 34.62 -32.36
C VAL A 21 -16.43 33.39 -33.10
N ILE A 22 -15.43 33.56 -33.98
CA ILE A 22 -14.79 32.44 -34.69
C ILE A 22 -14.04 31.52 -33.73
N VAL A 23 -13.26 32.09 -32.79
CA VAL A 23 -12.51 31.31 -31.80
C VAL A 23 -13.45 30.51 -30.88
N ILE A 24 -14.53 31.13 -30.41
CA ILE A 24 -15.54 30.44 -29.58
C ILE A 24 -16.22 29.33 -30.40
N GLY A 25 -16.56 29.58 -31.66
CA GLY A 25 -17.15 28.57 -32.55
C GLY A 25 -16.25 27.35 -32.76
N LEU A 26 -14.93 27.57 -32.94
CA LEU A 26 -13.95 26.49 -33.11
C LEU A 26 -13.78 25.67 -31.82
N LEU A 27 -13.70 26.32 -30.66
CA LEU A 27 -13.61 25.63 -29.37
C LEU A 27 -14.85 24.81 -29.05
N MET A 28 -16.05 25.33 -29.38
CA MET A 28 -17.31 24.60 -29.21
C MET A 28 -17.42 23.41 -30.17
N ALA A 29 -16.93 23.53 -31.41
CA ALA A 29 -16.90 22.43 -32.37
C ALA A 29 -15.95 21.32 -31.92
N GLU A 30 -14.79 21.66 -31.36
CA GLU A 30 -13.83 20.69 -30.83
C GLU A 30 -14.38 19.94 -29.61
N PHE A 31 -15.05 20.64 -28.69
CA PHE A 31 -15.75 20.02 -27.56
C PHE A 31 -16.87 19.08 -28.00
N CYS A 32 -17.63 19.48 -29.02
CA CYS A 32 -18.74 18.68 -29.55
C CYS A 32 -18.22 17.39 -30.24
N LEU A 33 -17.13 17.50 -31.01
CA LEU A 33 -16.47 16.35 -31.64
C LEU A 33 -15.88 15.39 -30.60
N GLN A 34 -15.26 15.90 -29.52
CA GLN A 34 -14.78 15.05 -28.43
C GLN A 34 -15.95 14.34 -27.70
N SER A 35 -17.07 15.02 -27.50
CA SER A 35 -18.26 14.44 -26.85
C SER A 35 -18.91 13.35 -27.71
N ILE A 36 -19.04 13.56 -29.02
CA ILE A 36 -19.57 12.57 -29.97
C ILE A 36 -18.63 11.36 -30.07
N TYR A 37 -17.32 11.59 -30.14
CA TYR A 37 -16.32 10.51 -30.14
C TYR A 37 -16.38 9.67 -28.85
N TYR A 38 -16.60 10.33 -27.71
CA TYR A 38 -16.74 9.66 -26.42
C TYR A 38 -18.04 8.83 -26.33
N GLN A 39 -19.18 9.36 -26.80
CA GLN A 39 -20.45 8.62 -26.84
C GLN A 39 -20.40 7.41 -27.77
N GLN A 40 -19.84 7.55 -28.99
CA GLN A 40 -19.75 6.42 -29.93
C GLN A 40 -18.85 5.28 -29.41
N ARG A 41 -17.82 5.59 -28.62
CA ARG A 41 -16.98 4.57 -27.97
C ARG A 41 -17.73 3.82 -26.86
N HIS A 42 -18.66 4.48 -26.18
CA HIS A 42 -19.47 3.87 -25.12
C HIS A 42 -20.61 2.99 -25.65
N GLU A 43 -21.28 3.37 -26.74
CA GLU A 43 -22.38 2.57 -27.33
C GLU A 43 -21.89 1.29 -28.01
N LYS A 44 -20.67 1.29 -28.58
CA LYS A 44 -20.04 0.07 -29.11
C LYS A 44 -19.55 -0.88 -28.01
N SER A 45 -19.29 -0.38 -26.81
CA SER A 45 -18.89 -1.20 -25.65
C SER A 45 -20.10 -1.87 -24.99
N SER A 46 -21.26 -1.19 -24.95
CA SER A 46 -22.44 -1.66 -24.20
C SER A 46 -23.32 -2.65 -24.98
N SER A 47 -23.30 -2.63 -26.32
CA SER A 47 -24.05 -3.59 -27.15
C SER A 47 -23.30 -4.92 -27.42
N ALA A 48 -21.99 -4.99 -27.12
CA ALA A 48 -21.17 -6.20 -27.29
C ALA A 48 -21.10 -7.10 -26.03
N LEU A 49 -21.69 -6.68 -24.90
CA LEU A 49 -21.64 -7.42 -23.63
C LEU A 49 -22.80 -8.42 -23.45
N GLY A 50 -23.75 -8.47 -24.39
CA GLY A 50 -24.95 -9.31 -24.30
C GLY A 50 -24.89 -10.67 -25.00
N TRP A 51 -23.83 -10.97 -25.76
CA TRP A 51 -23.72 -12.18 -26.57
C TRP A 51 -22.27 -12.70 -26.50
N TYR A 52 -22.08 -13.98 -26.20
CA TYR A 52 -20.82 -14.69 -25.86
C TYR A 52 -20.38 -14.69 -24.39
N MET A 53 -21.08 -15.45 -23.57
CA MET A 53 -20.39 -16.39 -22.67
C MET A 53 -21.02 -17.77 -22.84
N ASP A 54 -20.86 -18.35 -24.04
CA ASP A 54 -20.73 -19.80 -24.09
C ASP A 54 -19.54 -20.14 -23.21
N THR A 55 -19.81 -20.80 -22.09
CA THR A 55 -18.82 -21.34 -21.15
C THR A 55 -18.06 -22.49 -21.80
N ALA A 56 -17.47 -22.27 -22.99
CA ALA A 56 -16.32 -23.04 -23.40
C ALA A 56 -15.34 -22.89 -22.25
N ALA A 57 -15.14 -23.96 -21.48
CA ALA A 57 -14.28 -23.97 -20.32
C ALA A 57 -12.91 -23.49 -20.77
N VAL A 58 -12.61 -22.20 -20.53
CA VAL A 58 -11.30 -21.66 -20.83
C VAL A 58 -10.36 -22.43 -19.91
N GLU A 59 -9.62 -23.37 -20.51
CA GLU A 59 -8.62 -24.12 -19.78
C GLU A 59 -7.64 -23.10 -19.23
N VAL A 60 -7.66 -22.98 -17.90
CA VAL A 60 -6.72 -22.12 -17.20
C VAL A 60 -5.34 -22.72 -17.44
N PRO A 61 -4.39 -21.99 -18.08
CA PRO A 61 -3.06 -22.53 -18.33
C PRO A 61 -2.37 -22.81 -16.99
N LYS A 62 -2.37 -24.07 -16.56
CA LYS A 62 -1.84 -24.48 -15.26
C LYS A 62 -0.32 -24.41 -15.24
N SER A 63 0.25 -24.04 -14.09
CA SER A 63 1.71 -24.05 -13.86
C SER A 63 2.25 -25.43 -13.45
N ASP A 64 1.53 -26.51 -13.80
CA ASP A 64 1.71 -27.86 -13.26
C ASP A 64 3.17 -28.34 -13.25
N LYS A 65 3.96 -27.98 -14.28
CA LYS A 65 5.38 -28.34 -14.35
C LYS A 65 6.21 -27.72 -13.22
N PHE A 66 5.99 -26.45 -12.88
CA PHE A 66 6.78 -25.78 -11.85
C PHE A 66 6.40 -26.27 -10.45
N ILE A 67 5.10 -26.37 -10.17
CA ILE A 67 4.63 -26.79 -8.83
C ILE A 67 4.98 -28.25 -8.55
N SER A 68 4.85 -29.13 -9.54
CA SER A 68 5.26 -30.53 -9.38
C SER A 68 6.75 -30.66 -9.11
N ALA A 69 7.59 -29.74 -9.64
CA ALA A 69 9.02 -29.73 -9.41
C ALA A 69 9.43 -29.25 -8.00
N LEU A 70 8.56 -28.54 -7.28
CA LEU A 70 8.86 -28.08 -5.91
C LEU A 70 8.69 -29.17 -4.84
N ASP A 71 8.09 -30.32 -5.17
CA ASP A 71 7.77 -31.43 -4.23
C ASP A 71 7.14 -30.97 -2.89
N LEU A 72 6.28 -29.94 -2.95
CA LEU A 72 5.63 -29.42 -1.74
C LEU A 72 4.57 -30.41 -1.25
N LYS A 73 4.82 -31.02 -0.08
CA LYS A 73 3.86 -31.90 0.60
C LYS A 73 2.85 -31.12 1.45
N GLN A 74 3.26 -29.95 1.92
CA GLN A 74 2.48 -29.08 2.77
C GLN A 74 2.78 -27.62 2.46
N CYS A 75 1.83 -26.76 2.82
CA CYS A 75 2.01 -25.32 2.84
C CYS A 75 1.56 -24.77 4.20
N VAL A 76 1.98 -23.53 4.49
CA VAL A 76 1.66 -22.86 5.74
C VAL A 76 0.96 -21.55 5.42
N PHE A 77 -0.25 -21.32 5.93
CA PHE A 77 -0.75 -19.95 5.98
C PHE A 77 0.08 -19.18 7.01
N PRO A 78 0.47 -17.93 6.73
CA PRO A 78 1.16 -17.12 7.71
C PRO A 78 0.27 -17.04 8.96
N VAL A 79 0.64 -17.82 9.98
CA VAL A 79 -0.06 -17.79 11.25
C VAL A 79 0.55 -16.63 11.97
N TYR A 80 -0.15 -15.50 11.89
CA TYR A 80 0.44 -14.29 12.43
C TYR A 80 0.73 -14.47 13.92
N PHE A 81 -0.13 -15.17 14.70
CA PHE A 81 0.04 -15.14 16.16
C PHE A 81 -0.52 -16.31 16.99
N GLU A 82 -1.08 -17.37 16.41
CA GLU A 82 -1.30 -18.62 17.15
C GLU A 82 -0.08 -19.53 16.95
N LYS A 83 0.48 -20.07 18.04
CA LYS A 83 1.62 -21.01 17.98
C LYS A 83 1.35 -22.27 17.15
N SER A 84 0.10 -22.51 16.75
CA SER A 84 -0.27 -23.56 15.81
C SER A 84 -0.09 -23.07 14.37
N GLN A 85 1.02 -23.43 13.74
CA GLN A 85 1.10 -23.43 12.28
C GLN A 85 -0.02 -24.32 11.74
N PHE A 86 -0.96 -23.75 10.99
CA PHE A 86 -1.91 -24.56 10.24
C PHE A 86 -1.16 -25.10 9.02
N ASN A 87 -0.52 -26.25 9.21
CA ASN A 87 0.08 -27.03 8.14
C ASN A 87 -1.05 -27.67 7.35
N PHE A 88 -1.20 -27.27 6.09
CA PHE A 88 -2.17 -27.87 5.19
C PHE A 88 -1.46 -28.85 4.26
N LYS A 89 -1.89 -30.12 4.30
CA LYS A 89 -1.48 -31.12 3.31
C LYS A 89 -2.15 -30.80 1.98
N LEU A 90 -1.36 -30.51 0.95
CA LEU A 90 -1.86 -30.08 -0.36
C LEU A 90 -2.69 -31.17 -1.09
N LYS A 91 -2.57 -32.43 -0.67
CA LYS A 91 -3.29 -33.58 -1.27
C LYS A 91 -4.63 -33.92 -0.61
N ASN A 92 -4.98 -33.31 0.53
CA ASN A 92 -6.09 -33.79 1.38
C ASN A 92 -7.41 -33.03 1.21
N ASN A 93 -7.61 -32.28 0.11
CA ASN A 93 -8.83 -31.49 -0.12
C ASN A 93 -9.25 -30.68 1.13
N ALA A 94 -8.30 -30.01 1.78
CA ALA A 94 -8.61 -29.22 2.96
C ALA A 94 -9.40 -27.97 2.56
N PHE A 95 -10.20 -27.43 3.49
CA PHE A 95 -10.97 -26.20 3.26
C PHE A 95 -10.63 -25.14 4.31
N VAL A 96 -10.68 -23.86 3.91
CA VAL A 96 -10.52 -22.70 4.78
C VAL A 96 -11.66 -21.73 4.56
N GLU A 97 -12.19 -21.16 5.63
CA GLU A 97 -13.32 -20.21 5.56
C GLU A 97 -12.80 -18.78 5.32
N PRO A 98 -13.21 -18.10 4.22
CA PRO A 98 -12.87 -16.70 3.98
C PRO A 98 -13.36 -15.77 5.09
N GLY A 99 -12.66 -14.66 5.31
CA GLY A 99 -13.11 -13.58 6.21
C GLY A 99 -13.01 -13.89 7.71
N LYS A 100 -13.24 -15.14 8.15
CA LYS A 100 -13.16 -15.53 9.57
C LYS A 100 -11.77 -15.32 10.16
N TRP A 101 -10.71 -15.35 9.34
CA TRP A 101 -9.37 -15.00 9.82
C TRP A 101 -9.29 -13.51 10.19
N ARG A 102 -9.86 -12.60 9.38
CA ARG A 102 -9.90 -11.16 9.68
C ARG A 102 -10.71 -10.89 10.94
N GLU A 103 -11.88 -11.51 11.08
CA GLU A 103 -12.72 -11.35 12.26
C GLU A 103 -12.06 -11.88 13.53
N ARG A 104 -11.46 -13.09 13.47
CA ARG A 104 -10.69 -13.64 14.59
C ARG A 104 -9.58 -12.70 15.01
N ASN A 105 -8.87 -12.14 14.03
CA ASN A 105 -7.85 -11.13 14.29
C ASN A 105 -8.44 -9.83 14.87
N LYS A 106 -9.49 -9.26 14.27
CA LYS A 106 -10.19 -8.07 14.80
C LYS A 106 -10.66 -8.29 16.23
N LYS A 107 -11.22 -9.47 16.57
CA LYS A 107 -11.69 -9.82 17.92
C LYS A 107 -10.53 -10.00 18.90
N PHE A 108 -9.54 -10.82 18.53
CA PHE A 108 -8.39 -11.10 19.39
C PHE A 108 -7.62 -9.81 19.72
N TYR A 109 -7.37 -8.98 18.71
CA TYR A 109 -6.64 -7.73 18.88
C TYR A 109 -7.50 -6.58 19.38
N GLY A 110 -8.75 -6.45 18.96
CA GLY A 110 -9.66 -5.42 19.49
C GLY A 110 -9.83 -5.53 21.00
N LEU A 111 -9.85 -6.75 21.56
CA LEU A 111 -9.89 -6.99 23.00
C LEU A 111 -8.57 -6.68 23.72
N GLN A 112 -7.42 -7.03 23.13
CA GLN A 112 -6.12 -6.67 23.68
C GLN A 112 -5.87 -5.15 23.62
N ASP A 113 -6.34 -4.52 22.54
CA ASP A 113 -6.21 -3.11 22.26
C ASP A 113 -7.10 -2.29 23.19
N ALA A 114 -8.38 -2.62 23.38
CA ALA A 114 -9.24 -1.89 24.31
C ALA A 114 -8.65 -1.82 25.73
N LYS A 115 -8.08 -2.93 26.22
CA LYS A 115 -7.42 -2.99 27.53
C LYS A 115 -6.11 -2.20 27.58
N HIS A 116 -5.26 -2.30 26.55
CA HIS A 116 -4.00 -1.56 26.49
C HIS A 116 -4.21 -0.06 26.28
N VAL A 117 -5.11 0.30 25.37
CA VAL A 117 -5.51 1.68 25.05
C VAL A 117 -6.08 2.36 26.29
N HIS A 118 -7.04 1.74 26.99
CA HIS A 118 -7.65 2.35 28.17
C HIS A 118 -6.61 2.59 29.29
N LYS A 119 -5.82 1.56 29.64
CA LYS A 119 -4.77 1.69 30.68
C LYS A 119 -3.70 2.72 30.30
N PHE A 120 -3.42 2.87 29.01
CA PHE A 120 -2.43 3.83 28.49
C PHE A 120 -2.99 5.27 28.42
N LEU A 121 -4.25 5.45 28.02
CA LEU A 121 -4.91 6.76 27.95
C LEU A 121 -4.97 7.43 29.33
N VAL A 122 -5.41 6.68 30.35
CA VAL A 122 -5.44 7.15 31.75
C VAL A 122 -4.04 7.57 32.24
N LYS A 123 -3.01 6.78 31.93
CA LYS A 123 -1.62 7.09 32.30
C LYS A 123 -1.10 8.34 31.57
N THR A 124 -1.44 8.49 30.29
CA THR A 124 -0.95 9.58 29.43
C THR A 124 -1.58 10.92 29.80
N GLU A 125 -2.88 10.93 30.11
CA GLU A 125 -3.56 12.15 30.54
C GLU A 125 -3.03 12.65 31.88
N ASN A 126 -2.81 11.74 32.84
CA ASN A 126 -2.20 12.07 34.14
C ASN A 126 -0.78 12.64 33.98
N ASN A 127 0.05 12.04 33.11
CA ASN A 127 1.38 12.54 32.81
C ASN A 127 1.36 13.89 32.06
N ARG A 128 0.32 14.16 31.25
CA ARG A 128 0.16 15.44 30.55
C ARG A 128 -0.23 16.56 31.52
N LYS A 129 -1.20 16.31 32.42
CA LYS A 129 -1.62 17.26 33.45
C LYS A 129 -0.44 17.63 34.36
N GLN A 130 0.30 16.63 34.86
CA GLN A 130 1.49 16.87 35.67
C GLN A 130 2.62 17.62 34.94
N ALA A 131 2.81 17.40 33.63
CA ALA A 131 3.84 18.09 32.86
C ALA A 131 3.47 19.55 32.55
N LEU A 132 2.19 19.83 32.29
CA LEU A 132 1.67 21.18 32.07
C LEU A 132 1.67 22.01 33.36
N GLU A 133 1.38 21.39 34.50
CA GLU A 133 1.47 22.02 35.82
C GLU A 133 2.92 22.38 36.21
N LYS A 134 3.91 21.59 35.75
CA LYS A 134 5.31 21.77 36.12
C LYS A 134 6.11 22.68 35.20
N ASN A 135 5.67 22.95 33.96
CA ASN A 135 6.41 23.78 33.01
C ASN A 135 5.47 24.50 32.01
N PRO A 136 5.05 25.75 32.30
CA PRO A 136 4.13 26.51 31.43
C PRO A 136 4.76 27.04 30.12
N LYS A 137 6.06 26.82 29.87
CA LYS A 137 6.76 27.19 28.64
C LYS A 137 7.50 25.99 28.05
N LEU A 138 6.78 25.06 27.45
CA LEU A 138 7.40 24.00 26.65
C LEU A 138 7.64 24.50 25.21
N PRO A 139 8.80 24.19 24.60
CA PRO A 139 9.06 24.50 23.20
C PRO A 139 8.03 23.82 22.28
N PRO A 140 7.87 24.28 21.02
CA PRO A 140 6.91 23.71 20.09
C PRO A 140 7.09 22.19 20.01
N LEU A 141 5.97 21.48 20.15
CA LEU A 141 5.91 20.03 20.22
C LEU A 141 6.66 19.41 19.04
N LYS A 142 7.77 18.74 19.34
CA LYS A 142 8.40 17.79 18.43
C LYS A 142 7.33 16.76 18.05
N ARG A 143 6.88 16.78 16.80
CA ARG A 143 5.83 15.87 16.31
C ARG A 143 6.33 14.43 16.45
N ASN A 144 5.51 13.57 17.01
CA ASN A 144 5.77 12.13 17.11
C ASN A 144 4.98 11.46 15.99
N ILE A 145 5.66 11.04 14.93
CA ILE A 145 5.02 10.48 13.74
C ILE A 145 5.19 8.95 13.72
N THR A 146 4.09 8.24 13.47
CA THR A 146 4.14 6.80 13.16
C THR A 146 4.15 6.60 11.66
N PHE A 147 5.22 5.98 11.13
CA PHE A 147 5.20 5.46 9.77
C PHE A 147 4.43 4.15 9.70
N VAL A 148 3.31 4.15 8.97
CA VAL A 148 2.44 2.99 8.75
C VAL A 148 2.78 2.39 7.40
N HIS A 149 3.42 1.22 7.42
CA HIS A 149 3.72 0.45 6.21
C HIS A 149 2.54 -0.43 5.83
N ILE A 150 1.88 -0.08 4.73
CA ILE A 150 0.74 -0.85 4.18
C ILE A 150 1.16 -1.67 2.95
N GLY A 151 0.97 -2.99 3.02
CA GLY A 151 1.00 -3.86 1.82
C GLY A 151 2.30 -3.80 1.01
N LYS A 152 2.21 -4.07 -0.30
CA LYS A 152 3.25 -3.80 -1.32
C LYS A 152 3.25 -2.34 -1.81
N ALA A 153 2.95 -1.37 -0.95
CA ALA A 153 2.92 0.04 -1.35
C ALA A 153 4.29 0.74 -1.24
N GLY A 154 5.40 0.03 -1.43
CA GLY A 154 6.75 0.61 -1.39
C GLY A 154 7.27 0.99 0.01
N GLY A 155 6.60 0.54 1.08
CA GLY A 155 6.94 0.96 2.44
C GLY A 155 8.30 0.48 2.92
N SER A 156 8.82 -0.65 2.43
CA SER A 156 10.19 -1.08 2.72
C SER A 156 11.23 -0.09 2.18
N THR A 157 11.01 0.46 0.97
CA THR A 157 11.89 1.45 0.36
C THR A 157 11.91 2.74 1.19
N ILE A 158 10.72 3.21 1.60
CA ILE A 158 10.58 4.37 2.48
C ILE A 158 11.24 4.11 3.84
N ALA A 159 10.98 2.95 4.46
CA ALA A 159 11.55 2.56 5.74
C ALA A 159 13.10 2.54 5.72
N CYS A 160 13.72 2.15 4.61
CA CYS A 160 15.18 2.22 4.45
C CYS A 160 15.73 3.66 4.44
N SER A 161 14.90 4.67 4.24
CA SER A 161 15.27 6.09 4.30
C SER A 161 14.87 6.76 5.62
N LEU A 162 14.21 6.01 6.51
CA LEU A 162 13.83 6.47 7.85
C LEU A 162 14.80 5.88 8.87
N ARG A 163 15.34 6.70 9.78
CA ARG A 163 16.26 6.25 10.84
C ARG A 163 15.75 5.02 11.58
N TRP A 164 14.50 5.05 12.04
CA TRP A 164 13.92 3.94 12.79
C TRP A 164 13.50 2.76 11.93
N GLY A 165 13.12 3.01 10.68
CA GLY A 165 12.88 1.94 9.72
C GLY A 165 14.16 1.13 9.49
N ARG A 166 15.28 1.81 9.22
CA ARG A 166 16.62 1.20 9.02
C ARG A 166 17.03 0.26 10.15
N GLN A 167 16.80 0.65 11.41
CA GLN A 167 17.13 -0.20 12.56
C GLN A 167 16.33 -1.50 12.59
N TYR A 168 15.09 -1.48 12.10
CA TYR A 168 14.22 -2.66 12.12
C TYR A 168 14.41 -3.57 10.90
N ILE A 169 14.63 -3.00 9.72
CA ILE A 169 14.77 -3.75 8.46
C ILE A 169 16.22 -3.78 7.96
N GLN A 170 17.19 -3.79 8.88
CA GLN A 170 18.62 -3.67 8.55
C GLN A 170 19.05 -4.72 7.50
N ASN A 171 18.59 -5.96 7.68
CA ASN A 171 18.85 -7.10 6.78
C ASN A 171 18.08 -7.07 5.46
N HIS A 172 17.10 -6.17 5.30
CA HIS A 172 16.33 -6.00 4.05
C HIS A 172 16.75 -4.74 3.27
N CYS A 173 17.44 -3.82 3.92
CA CYS A 173 18.03 -2.66 3.25
C CYS A 173 19.39 -3.04 2.67
N ASP A 174 19.41 -4.02 1.76
CA ASP A 174 20.60 -4.40 1.01
C ASP A 174 21.21 -3.14 0.37
N ASN A 175 22.53 -2.95 0.49
CA ASN A 175 23.33 -1.83 -0.04
C ASN A 175 23.45 -0.57 0.81
N ILE A 176 23.04 -0.56 2.08
CA ILE A 176 23.57 0.44 3.02
C ILE A 176 24.76 -0.21 3.72
N ASP A 177 25.96 0.25 3.39
CA ASP A 177 27.17 -0.07 4.15
C ASP A 177 27.03 0.60 5.52
N TYR A 178 26.54 -0.16 6.51
CA TYR A 178 26.30 0.33 7.87
C TYR A 178 27.61 0.64 8.61
N ASP A 179 28.69 -0.05 8.26
CA ASP A 179 30.02 0.21 8.81
C ASP A 179 30.52 1.59 8.40
N ALA A 180 30.11 2.09 7.23
CA ALA A 180 30.39 3.45 6.78
C ALA A 180 29.57 4.54 7.52
N ILE A 181 28.46 4.18 8.18
CA ILE A 181 27.63 5.13 8.95
C ILE A 181 28.14 5.22 10.39
N ASP A 182 28.49 4.10 11.01
CA ASP A 182 28.93 4.08 12.41
C ASP A 182 30.41 4.49 12.56
N ASN A 183 31.25 4.26 11.55
CA ASN A 183 32.61 4.82 11.45
C ASN A 183 32.66 6.10 10.61
N TYR A 184 31.66 6.98 10.76
CA TYR A 184 31.68 8.29 10.11
C TYR A 184 32.77 9.16 10.73
N ASP A 185 33.97 9.08 10.18
CA ASP A 185 34.96 10.14 10.26
C ASP A 185 34.71 11.11 9.09
N PRO A 186 34.25 12.34 9.37
CA PRO A 186 33.92 13.33 8.34
C PRO A 186 35.09 13.65 7.40
N LYS A 187 36.33 13.27 7.75
CA LYS A 187 37.52 13.47 6.92
C LYS A 187 37.81 12.32 5.95
N THR A 188 37.31 11.12 6.20
CA THR A 188 37.66 9.91 5.43
C THR A 188 36.46 9.24 4.75
N ALA A 189 35.24 9.71 5.03
CA ALA A 189 34.03 9.18 4.41
C ALA A 189 34.02 9.39 2.87
N LYS A 190 34.26 8.31 2.13
CA LYS A 190 34.17 8.28 0.66
C LYS A 190 32.73 8.37 0.11
N ARG A 191 31.72 8.32 0.97
CA ARG A 191 30.31 8.48 0.58
C ARG A 191 29.66 9.62 1.38
N PRO A 192 28.89 10.50 0.72
CA PRO A 192 28.24 11.61 1.40
C PRO A 192 27.24 11.08 2.43
N TYR A 193 27.44 11.49 3.68
CA TYR A 193 26.43 11.40 4.73
C TYR A 193 25.14 12.03 4.19
N ILE A 194 24.09 11.22 4.02
CA ILE A 194 22.78 11.74 3.64
C ILE A 194 22.29 12.54 4.85
N PRO A 195 22.12 13.87 4.73
CA PRO A 195 21.56 14.66 5.82
C PRO A 195 20.25 14.02 6.23
N GLU A 196 20.07 13.72 7.52
CA GLU A 196 18.80 13.16 7.98
C GLU A 196 17.67 14.11 7.54
N SER A 197 16.69 13.59 6.80
CA SER A 197 15.49 14.36 6.47
C SER A 197 14.76 14.73 7.77
N ALA A 198 14.00 15.82 7.75
CA ALA A 198 13.10 16.14 8.84
C ALA A 198 12.09 15.01 9.07
N ILE A 199 11.64 14.34 8.01
CA ILE A 199 10.80 13.14 8.11
C ILE A 199 11.49 12.08 8.98
N SER A 200 12.74 11.74 8.68
CA SER A 200 13.51 10.73 9.44
C SER A 200 13.71 11.10 10.91
N ARG A 201 13.75 12.39 11.25
CA ARG A 201 13.87 12.87 12.65
C ARG A 201 12.56 12.83 13.42
N HIS A 202 11.42 12.97 12.75
CA HIS A 202 10.09 13.03 13.38
C HIS A 202 9.37 11.67 13.39
N VAL A 203 9.63 10.81 12.40
CA VAL A 203 9.19 9.41 12.46
C VAL A 203 9.99 8.72 13.54
N ASN A 204 9.33 8.33 14.62
CA ASN A 204 9.93 7.61 15.75
C ASN A 204 9.25 6.28 16.04
N CYS A 205 8.33 5.89 15.17
CA CYS A 205 7.59 4.66 15.24
C CYS A 205 7.39 4.08 13.84
N TYR A 206 7.59 2.78 13.73
CA TYR A 206 7.39 2.00 12.51
C TYR A 206 6.43 0.87 12.84
N THR A 207 5.40 0.69 12.01
CA THR A 207 4.51 -0.47 12.09
C THR A 207 4.39 -1.13 10.72
N HIS A 208 4.52 -2.46 10.72
CA HIS A 208 4.48 -3.32 9.55
C HIS A 208 3.82 -4.63 9.95
N TRP A 209 2.70 -4.97 9.31
CA TRP A 209 1.90 -6.17 9.60
C TRP A 209 1.40 -6.27 11.06
N ARG A 210 1.45 -5.18 11.83
CA ARG A 210 0.98 -5.16 13.22
C ARG A 210 -0.31 -4.38 13.34
N MET A 211 -1.33 -5.11 13.81
CA MET A 211 -2.70 -4.63 13.90
C MET A 211 -2.83 -3.42 14.81
N HIS A 212 -2.06 -3.36 15.89
CA HIS A 212 -2.22 -2.36 16.93
C HIS A 212 -1.63 -0.97 16.62
N LEU A 213 -0.96 -0.80 15.47
CA LEU A 213 -0.09 0.36 15.20
C LEU A 213 0.97 0.62 16.30
N SER A 214 1.10 -0.26 17.29
CA SER A 214 2.19 -0.20 18.25
C SER A 214 3.50 -0.29 17.51
N CYS A 215 4.37 0.61 17.90
CA CYS A 215 5.69 0.73 17.37
C CYS A 215 6.41 -0.60 17.51
N MET A 216 7.10 -1.00 16.46
CA MET A 216 7.99 -2.15 16.50
C MET A 216 9.25 -1.89 17.37
N TYR A 217 9.28 -0.81 18.17
CA TYR A 217 10.35 -0.49 19.11
C TYR A 217 9.87 -0.52 20.57
N MET A 218 10.51 -1.37 21.38
CA MET A 218 10.84 -1.21 22.83
C MET A 218 11.23 -2.54 23.51
N HIS A 219 10.95 -3.70 22.91
CA HIS A 219 11.50 -4.96 23.41
C HIS A 219 12.56 -5.42 22.43
N GLY A 220 13.81 -5.52 22.89
CA GLY A 220 14.93 -6.12 22.15
C GLY A 220 14.75 -7.61 21.83
N ASP A 221 13.49 -8.08 21.81
CA ASP A 221 13.08 -9.38 21.37
C ASP A 221 12.50 -9.20 19.97
N HIS A 222 13.32 -9.45 18.97
CA HIS A 222 12.82 -9.82 17.67
C HIS A 222 11.81 -10.98 17.90
N PRO A 223 10.55 -10.90 17.45
CA PRO A 223 9.60 -12.01 17.60
C PRO A 223 10.02 -13.28 16.82
N PHE A 224 11.12 -13.21 16.05
CA PHE A 224 11.66 -14.29 15.24
C PHE A 224 13.15 -14.59 15.51
N SER A 225 13.84 -13.90 16.43
CA SER A 225 15.27 -14.14 16.70
C SER A 225 15.54 -15.31 17.66
N GLY A 226 14.48 -16.03 18.06
CA GLY A 226 14.58 -17.21 18.93
C GLY A 226 14.50 -18.55 18.22
N MET A 227 14.38 -18.59 16.88
CA MET A 227 14.41 -19.85 16.12
C MET A 227 15.73 -19.99 15.39
N ASP A 228 16.75 -20.47 16.11
CA ASP A 228 17.76 -21.32 15.49
C ASP A 228 17.21 -22.75 15.51
N PRO A 229 16.86 -23.37 14.36
CA PRO A 229 16.32 -24.72 14.34
C PRO A 229 17.36 -25.80 14.68
N THR A 230 18.62 -25.42 14.90
CA THR A 230 19.74 -26.37 14.86
C THR A 230 20.82 -26.20 15.93
N LYS A 231 20.83 -25.14 16.74
CA LYS A 231 21.92 -24.93 17.70
C LYS A 231 21.43 -24.62 19.10
N SER A 232 21.51 -25.63 19.97
CA SER A 232 21.82 -25.40 21.37
C SER A 232 23.28 -24.95 21.47
N ASP A 233 23.48 -23.81 22.10
CA ASP A 233 24.71 -23.34 22.73
C ASP A 233 25.78 -22.58 21.92
N ARG A 234 26.24 -21.54 22.64
CA ARG A 234 27.46 -20.70 22.49
C ARG A 234 27.41 -19.53 21.51
N ASN A 235 26.56 -18.57 21.90
CA ASN A 235 26.87 -17.14 22.08
C ASN A 235 27.60 -16.40 20.93
N PRO A 236 26.86 -15.75 19.99
CA PRO A 236 27.43 -14.82 19.03
C PRO A 236 27.23 -13.32 19.37
N PHE A 237 26.86 -12.95 20.61
CA PHE A 237 26.70 -11.54 20.99
C PHE A 237 27.75 -11.07 22.00
N GLY A 238 28.93 -10.74 21.48
CA GLY A 238 29.89 -9.88 22.17
C GLY A 238 29.34 -8.45 22.30
N SER A 239 29.33 -7.95 23.54
CA SER A 239 29.06 -6.56 23.97
C SER A 239 27.61 -6.07 24.04
N ARG A 240 26.80 -6.75 24.88
CA ARG A 240 25.81 -6.04 25.72
C ARG A 240 26.54 -5.05 26.64
N ARG A 241 26.61 -3.78 26.26
CA ARG A 241 26.57 -2.68 27.25
C ARG A 241 25.10 -2.40 27.53
N LEU A 242 24.48 -3.28 28.31
CA LEU A 242 23.20 -2.98 28.94
C LEU A 242 23.44 -1.85 29.93
N LEU A 243 22.66 -0.79 29.77
CA LEU A 243 22.49 0.29 30.73
C LEU A 243 21.88 -0.26 32.02
N GLU A 244 22.70 -0.89 32.86
CA GLU A 244 22.36 -1.13 34.26
C GLU A 244 22.26 0.24 34.96
N GLY A 245 21.03 0.68 35.18
CA GLY A 245 20.70 1.93 35.86
C GLY A 245 19.64 2.80 35.18
N SER A 246 19.27 2.51 33.93
CA SER A 246 18.21 3.29 33.27
C SER A 246 16.82 2.77 33.68
N LYS A 247 16.06 3.63 34.36
CA LYS A 247 14.62 3.47 34.61
C LYS A 247 13.94 2.93 33.35
N GLN A 248 13.03 1.95 33.49
CA GLN A 248 12.22 1.44 32.38
C GLN A 248 11.81 2.61 31.48
N PRO A 249 12.11 2.57 30.17
CA PRO A 249 11.76 3.66 29.28
C PRO A 249 10.26 3.91 29.39
N VAL A 250 9.91 5.12 29.80
CA VAL A 250 8.54 5.58 29.77
C VAL A 250 8.12 5.50 28.31
N LEU A 251 7.18 4.59 27.99
CA LEU A 251 6.61 4.45 26.65
C LEU A 251 6.32 5.85 26.10
N PRO A 252 6.83 6.21 24.92
CA PRO A 252 6.58 7.52 24.33
C PRO A 252 5.07 7.77 24.30
N LYS A 253 4.66 8.99 24.68
CA LYS A 253 3.29 9.49 24.51
C LYS A 253 2.85 9.15 23.08
N ARG A 254 1.60 8.70 22.92
CA ARG A 254 0.98 8.37 21.63
C ARG A 254 1.48 9.31 20.53
N HIS A 255 1.83 8.72 19.39
CA HIS A 255 2.07 9.45 18.16
C HIS A 255 0.78 10.17 17.83
N ASN A 256 0.87 11.49 17.71
CA ASN A 256 -0.29 12.29 17.35
C ASN A 256 -0.48 12.27 15.84
N ASP A 257 0.54 11.95 15.04
CA ASP A 257 0.45 12.06 13.60
C ASP A 257 0.89 10.75 12.92
N PHE A 258 0.40 10.53 11.70
CA PHE A 258 0.68 9.34 10.91
C PHE A 258 1.37 9.73 9.60
N LEU A 259 2.36 8.95 9.19
CA LEU A 259 2.91 8.97 7.85
C LEU A 259 2.53 7.67 7.17
N VAL A 260 1.74 7.73 6.11
CA VAL A 260 1.16 6.57 5.45
C VAL A 260 1.71 6.47 4.04
N ASN A 261 2.26 5.33 3.67
CA ASN A 261 2.62 5.09 2.27
C ASN A 261 1.39 4.59 1.49
N LEU A 262 1.09 5.26 0.39
CA LEU A 262 0.04 4.86 -0.53
C LEU A 262 0.63 4.51 -1.89
N ARG A 263 -0.06 3.62 -2.59
CA ARG A 263 0.19 3.24 -3.97
C ARG A 263 -1.19 3.03 -4.60
N SER A 264 -1.31 3.30 -5.89
CA SER A 264 -2.49 2.89 -6.67
C SER A 264 -2.89 1.45 -6.28
N PRO A 265 -4.15 1.21 -5.85
CA PRO A 265 -4.59 -0.13 -5.47
C PRO A 265 -4.35 -1.18 -6.56
N LEU A 266 -4.47 -0.78 -7.84
CA LEU A 266 -4.18 -1.61 -9.00
C LEU A 266 -2.71 -2.01 -9.04
N ASP A 267 -1.80 -1.04 -8.96
CA ASP A 267 -0.34 -1.28 -9.06
C ASP A 267 0.20 -2.01 -7.84
N ARG A 268 -0.44 -1.80 -6.68
CA ARG A 268 -0.13 -2.55 -5.48
C ARG A 268 -0.45 -4.04 -5.65
N ILE A 269 -1.61 -4.38 -6.21
CA ILE A 269 -1.99 -5.79 -6.46
C ILE A 269 -1.14 -6.39 -7.58
N ALA A 270 -0.86 -5.65 -8.64
CA ALA A 270 0.02 -6.11 -9.70
C ALA A 270 1.44 -6.39 -9.18
N SER A 271 2.00 -5.46 -8.40
CA SER A 271 3.30 -5.64 -7.74
C SER A 271 3.31 -6.78 -6.72
N TRP A 272 2.25 -6.95 -5.95
CA TRP A 272 2.11 -8.09 -5.06
C TRP A 272 2.13 -9.41 -5.83
N PHE A 273 1.28 -9.55 -6.84
CA PHE A 273 1.21 -10.76 -7.64
C PHE A 273 2.56 -11.09 -8.25
N THR A 274 3.22 -10.11 -8.89
CA THR A 274 4.53 -10.30 -9.50
C THR A 274 5.58 -10.73 -8.48
N TYR A 275 5.79 -10.01 -7.38
CA TYR A 275 6.88 -10.33 -6.45
C TYR A 275 6.64 -11.55 -5.59
N GLU A 276 5.37 -11.80 -5.23
CA GLU A 276 4.98 -12.93 -4.40
C GLU A 276 4.60 -14.17 -5.24
N HIS A 277 4.74 -14.11 -6.56
CA HIS A 277 4.51 -15.26 -7.42
C HIS A 277 5.47 -16.41 -7.04
N ILE A 278 4.96 -17.63 -7.00
CA ILE A 278 5.72 -18.81 -6.57
C ILE A 278 7.00 -19.02 -7.41
N GLU A 279 6.96 -18.71 -8.70
CA GLU A 279 8.12 -18.78 -9.61
C GLU A 279 9.19 -17.70 -9.32
N ASN A 280 8.80 -16.57 -8.73
CA ASN A 280 9.69 -15.48 -8.37
C ASN A 280 10.22 -15.60 -6.94
N HIS A 281 9.58 -16.42 -6.10
CA HIS A 281 9.88 -16.54 -4.69
C HIS A 281 11.37 -16.81 -4.42
N GLY A 282 11.99 -17.78 -5.10
CA GLY A 282 13.42 -18.09 -4.91
C GLY A 282 14.39 -17.00 -5.39
N ILE A 283 13.93 -16.06 -6.21
CA ILE A 283 14.71 -14.90 -6.69
C ILE A 283 14.58 -13.73 -5.69
N VAL A 284 13.37 -13.54 -5.17
CA VAL A 284 13.07 -12.44 -4.25
C VAL A 284 13.51 -12.81 -2.82
N TYR A 285 13.33 -14.06 -2.42
CA TYR A 285 13.49 -14.60 -1.08
C TYR A 285 14.30 -15.90 -1.10
N LYS A 286 15.52 -15.89 -0.55
CA LYS A 286 16.38 -17.08 -0.53
C LYS A 286 15.92 -18.15 0.47
N ASP A 287 15.45 -17.73 1.65
CA ASP A 287 15.25 -18.62 2.80
C ASP A 287 13.82 -18.62 3.36
N ARG A 288 12.82 -18.27 2.55
CA ARG A 288 11.43 -18.21 3.00
C ARG A 288 10.64 -19.44 2.57
N GLN A 289 9.80 -19.93 3.48
CA GLN A 289 8.81 -20.95 3.17
C GLN A 289 7.71 -20.37 2.27
N TYR A 290 7.11 -21.24 1.45
CA TYR A 290 5.98 -20.87 0.61
C TYR A 290 4.69 -20.78 1.43
N HIS A 291 3.95 -19.69 1.26
CA HIS A 291 2.64 -19.55 1.85
C HIS A 291 1.58 -20.33 1.07
N CYS A 292 0.57 -20.87 1.76
CA CYS A 292 -0.48 -21.64 1.10
C CYS A 292 -1.17 -20.87 -0.03
N GLY A 293 -1.54 -19.60 0.19
CA GLY A 293 -2.18 -18.87 -0.90
C GLY A 293 -1.22 -18.45 -2.02
N GLN A 294 0.09 -18.29 -1.77
CA GLN A 294 1.09 -18.20 -2.86
C GLN A 294 1.11 -19.46 -3.71
N VAL A 295 1.10 -20.65 -3.08
CA VAL A 295 1.08 -21.94 -3.79
C VAL A 295 -0.20 -22.11 -4.59
N VAL A 296 -1.34 -21.85 -3.95
CA VAL A 296 -2.65 -22.00 -4.58
C VAL A 296 -2.80 -21.02 -5.76
N LEU A 297 -2.52 -19.72 -5.57
CA LEU A 297 -2.63 -18.76 -6.66
C LEU A 297 -1.62 -19.03 -7.76
N GLY A 298 -0.39 -19.40 -7.43
CA GLY A 298 0.62 -19.78 -8.42
C GLY A 298 0.24 -21.04 -9.20
N SER A 299 -0.61 -21.93 -8.65
CA SER A 299 -1.17 -23.09 -9.36
C SER A 299 -2.27 -22.72 -10.33
N CYS A 300 -3.03 -21.69 -9.98
CA CYS A 300 -4.14 -21.18 -10.78
C CYS A 300 -3.70 -20.20 -11.88
N TYR A 301 -2.74 -19.31 -11.60
CA TYR A 301 -2.46 -18.18 -12.48
C TYR A 301 -0.96 -17.99 -12.63
N ARG A 302 -0.45 -18.25 -13.84
CA ARG A 302 0.96 -18.01 -14.17
C ARG A 302 1.28 -16.55 -14.47
N HIS A 303 0.30 -15.81 -14.99
CA HIS A 303 0.44 -14.42 -15.41
C HIS A 303 -0.60 -13.56 -14.72
N PHE A 304 -0.25 -12.29 -14.48
CA PHE A 304 -1.16 -11.33 -13.87
C PHE A 304 -2.43 -11.11 -14.71
N GLU A 305 -2.29 -11.21 -16.02
CA GLU A 305 -3.41 -11.21 -16.94
C GLU A 305 -4.40 -12.33 -16.62
N HIS A 306 -3.97 -13.58 -16.45
CA HIS A 306 -4.89 -14.69 -16.13
C HIS A 306 -5.62 -14.48 -14.80
N LEU A 307 -4.93 -13.94 -13.78
CA LEU A 307 -5.57 -13.60 -12.51
C LEU A 307 -6.72 -12.61 -12.73
N THR A 308 -6.47 -11.57 -13.54
CA THR A 308 -7.39 -10.43 -13.69
C THR A 308 -8.50 -10.68 -14.73
N THR A 309 -8.23 -11.38 -15.82
CA THR A 309 -9.22 -11.67 -16.87
C THR A 309 -10.06 -12.91 -16.55
N ILE A 310 -9.43 -13.97 -16.05
CA ILE A 310 -10.11 -15.25 -15.76
C ILE A 310 -10.49 -15.34 -14.29
N GLY A 311 -9.54 -15.10 -13.37
CA GLY A 311 -9.78 -15.28 -11.94
C GLY A 311 -10.78 -14.30 -11.35
N LEU A 312 -10.66 -13.03 -11.71
CA LEU A 312 -11.58 -11.96 -11.32
C LEU A 312 -12.76 -11.77 -12.29
N GLY A 313 -12.92 -12.69 -13.25
CA GLY A 313 -14.08 -12.70 -14.14
C GLY A 313 -15.39 -12.92 -13.37
N PHE A 314 -16.50 -12.51 -13.99
CA PHE A 314 -17.84 -12.73 -13.47
C PHE A 314 -18.40 -14.10 -13.92
N PRO A 315 -19.32 -14.71 -13.15
CA PRO A 315 -19.90 -14.21 -11.90
C PRO A 315 -18.93 -14.28 -10.71
N ARG A 316 -19.02 -13.28 -9.81
CA ARG A 316 -18.25 -13.25 -8.56
C ARG A 316 -18.65 -14.46 -7.68
N PRO A 317 -17.69 -15.27 -7.20
CA PRO A 317 -17.98 -16.35 -6.25
C PRO A 317 -18.53 -15.82 -4.92
N SER A 318 -19.37 -16.62 -4.26
CA SER A 318 -19.93 -16.24 -2.96
C SER A 318 -18.83 -16.01 -1.92
N PRO A 319 -18.74 -14.84 -1.27
CA PRO A 319 -17.67 -14.53 -0.32
C PRO A 319 -17.69 -15.41 0.94
N ASN A 320 -18.81 -16.11 1.20
CA ASN A 320 -18.99 -16.97 2.37
C ASN A 320 -18.72 -18.45 2.07
N GLN A 321 -18.45 -18.81 0.81
CA GLN A 321 -18.15 -20.19 0.46
C GLN A 321 -16.77 -20.59 1.03
N PRO A 322 -16.56 -21.81 1.53
CA PRO A 322 -15.23 -22.27 1.91
C PRO A 322 -14.29 -22.39 0.69
N LEU A 323 -13.02 -22.03 0.87
CA LEU A 323 -11.96 -22.14 -0.12
C LEU A 323 -11.25 -23.48 0.02
N LYS A 324 -11.21 -24.28 -1.04
CA LYS A 324 -10.42 -25.51 -1.08
C LYS A 324 -8.94 -25.19 -1.22
N VAL A 325 -8.08 -25.77 -0.40
CA VAL A 325 -6.63 -25.64 -0.43
C VAL A 325 -6.05 -26.84 -1.17
N GLY A 326 -5.39 -26.60 -2.30
CA GLY A 326 -4.72 -27.61 -3.10
C GLY A 326 -4.15 -27.03 -4.39
N THR A 327 -3.41 -27.86 -5.14
CA THR A 327 -2.82 -27.47 -6.43
C THR A 327 -3.65 -27.93 -7.62
N ASN A 328 -4.60 -28.84 -7.42
CA ASN A 328 -5.54 -29.30 -8.45
C ASN A 328 -6.93 -28.72 -8.20
N LEU A 329 -7.07 -27.44 -8.50
CA LEU A 329 -8.33 -26.70 -8.36
C LEU A 329 -9.06 -26.59 -9.69
N SER A 330 -10.39 -26.55 -9.64
CA SER A 330 -11.23 -26.18 -10.78
C SER A 330 -11.12 -24.69 -11.10
N ALA A 331 -11.58 -24.27 -12.28
CA ALA A 331 -11.60 -22.85 -12.64
C ALA A 331 -12.41 -22.00 -11.65
N THR A 332 -13.55 -22.51 -11.17
CA THR A 332 -14.38 -21.85 -10.15
C THR A 332 -13.67 -21.75 -8.80
N GLU A 333 -12.99 -22.81 -8.37
CA GLU A 333 -12.20 -22.81 -7.13
C GLU A 333 -11.03 -21.80 -7.22
N CYS A 334 -10.36 -21.74 -8.38
CA CYS A 334 -9.31 -20.75 -8.64
C CYS A 334 -9.86 -19.31 -8.62
N SER A 335 -11.00 -19.05 -9.29
CA SER A 335 -11.64 -17.73 -9.29
C SER A 335 -11.98 -17.29 -7.86
N HIS A 336 -12.49 -18.21 -7.05
CA HIS A 336 -12.79 -17.92 -5.66
C HIS A 336 -11.54 -17.53 -4.85
N TRP A 337 -10.40 -18.20 -5.09
CA TRP A 337 -9.11 -17.79 -4.53
C TRP A 337 -8.65 -16.42 -5.01
N ALA A 338 -8.81 -16.10 -6.30
CA ALA A 338 -8.45 -14.80 -6.85
C ALA A 338 -9.19 -13.67 -6.14
N TRP A 339 -10.53 -13.78 -6.06
CA TRP A 339 -11.38 -12.80 -5.37
C TRP A 339 -11.01 -12.67 -3.90
N ALA A 340 -10.89 -13.79 -3.19
CA ALA A 340 -10.59 -13.77 -1.76
C ALA A 340 -9.20 -13.18 -1.47
N ALA A 341 -8.20 -13.44 -2.30
CA ALA A 341 -6.85 -12.91 -2.11
C ALA A 341 -6.76 -11.42 -2.46
N VAL A 342 -7.34 -10.98 -3.58
CA VAL A 342 -7.30 -9.58 -4.03
C VAL A 342 -8.03 -8.66 -3.06
N GLN A 343 -9.15 -9.12 -2.49
CA GLN A 343 -9.88 -8.39 -1.45
C GLN A 343 -9.25 -8.51 -0.05
N GLY A 344 -8.21 -9.34 0.08
CA GLY A 344 -7.58 -9.68 1.35
C GLY A 344 -8.49 -10.46 2.31
N ASN A 345 -9.60 -11.04 1.83
CA ASN A 345 -10.45 -11.96 2.60
C ASN A 345 -9.76 -13.30 2.90
N MET A 346 -8.65 -13.61 2.21
CA MET A 346 -7.75 -14.72 2.51
C MET A 346 -6.30 -14.27 2.28
N PRO A 347 -5.37 -14.47 3.25
CA PRO A 347 -3.97 -14.11 3.05
C PRO A 347 -3.36 -15.07 2.03
N ALA A 348 -2.92 -14.52 0.91
CA ALA A 348 -2.07 -15.28 0.01
C ALA A 348 -0.60 -15.14 0.40
N ASP A 349 -0.23 -13.91 0.75
CA ASP A 349 0.99 -13.52 1.42
C ASP A 349 0.64 -12.47 2.51
N TYR A 350 1.63 -11.96 3.22
CA TYR A 350 1.44 -10.83 4.12
C TYR A 350 1.12 -9.52 3.42
N HIS A 351 1.61 -9.30 2.20
CA HIS A 351 1.40 -8.03 1.52
C HIS A 351 0.00 -7.74 0.97
N ASN A 352 -0.85 -8.76 0.81
CA ASN A 352 -2.24 -8.57 0.37
C ASN A 352 -3.26 -8.80 1.49
N ALA A 353 -2.84 -9.37 2.62
CA ALA A 353 -3.72 -9.64 3.75
C ALA A 353 -4.18 -8.35 4.45
N PHE A 354 -3.22 -7.45 4.72
CA PHE A 354 -3.44 -6.18 5.41
C PHE A 354 -3.50 -5.03 4.40
N ASN A 355 -4.69 -4.86 3.83
CA ASN A 355 -5.02 -3.87 2.81
C ASN A 355 -5.32 -2.49 3.45
N TYR A 356 -5.73 -1.50 2.66
CA TYR A 356 -6.04 -0.15 3.11
C TYR A 356 -7.25 -0.13 4.04
N GLU A 357 -8.29 -0.88 3.69
CA GLU A 357 -9.48 -1.06 4.54
C GLU A 357 -9.09 -1.48 5.96
N TRP A 358 -8.12 -2.39 6.09
CA TRP A 358 -7.60 -2.85 7.38
C TRP A 358 -6.95 -1.74 8.23
N TYR A 359 -6.33 -0.73 7.63
CA TYR A 359 -5.71 0.37 8.40
C TYR A 359 -6.66 1.54 8.58
N ALA A 360 -7.59 1.74 7.65
CA ALA A 360 -8.52 2.86 7.65
C ALA A 360 -9.43 2.91 8.87
N HIS A 361 -9.91 1.75 9.37
CA HIS A 361 -10.77 1.75 10.56
C HIS A 361 -10.07 2.28 11.82
N ARG A 362 -8.74 2.38 11.82
CA ARG A 362 -7.99 3.04 12.89
C ARG A 362 -7.62 4.44 12.48
N LEU A 363 -6.97 4.59 11.34
CA LEU A 363 -6.36 5.85 10.93
C LEU A 363 -7.38 6.94 10.59
N LEU A 364 -8.58 6.56 10.13
CA LEU A 364 -9.66 7.46 9.71
C LEU A 364 -10.84 7.43 10.68
N ASP A 365 -10.66 6.91 11.90
CA ASP A 365 -11.66 6.98 12.95
C ASP A 365 -11.54 8.31 13.69
N ASP A 366 -12.44 9.24 13.36
CA ASP A 366 -12.47 10.58 13.96
C ASP A 366 -12.62 10.52 15.48
N SER A 367 -13.29 9.51 16.04
CA SER A 367 -13.44 9.37 17.48
C SER A 367 -12.11 9.07 18.19
N LEU A 368 -11.17 8.45 17.48
CA LEU A 368 -9.86 8.08 17.99
C LEU A 368 -8.76 9.07 17.61
N ASN A 369 -8.87 9.70 16.44
CA ASN A 369 -7.80 10.41 15.78
C ASN A 369 -8.21 11.80 15.24
N SER A 370 -9.26 12.45 15.75
CA SER A 370 -9.67 13.79 15.29
C SER A 370 -8.60 14.89 15.42
N GLN A 371 -7.59 14.69 16.26
CA GLN A 371 -6.48 15.63 16.47
C GLN A 371 -5.19 15.21 15.75
N ALA A 372 -5.25 14.12 14.97
CA ALA A 372 -4.09 13.56 14.32
C ALA A 372 -3.93 14.07 12.90
N ASP A 373 -2.76 14.61 12.56
CA ASP A 373 -2.46 14.90 11.17
C ASP A 373 -2.05 13.60 10.47
N MET A 374 -2.58 13.40 9.27
CA MET A 374 -2.18 12.31 8.39
C MET A 374 -1.35 12.87 7.24
N PHE A 375 -0.10 12.44 7.16
CA PHE A 375 0.78 12.67 6.03
C PHE A 375 0.72 11.45 5.11
N VAL A 376 0.61 11.67 3.81
CA VAL A 376 0.58 10.62 2.79
C VAL A 376 1.77 10.77 1.84
N LEU A 377 2.43 9.64 1.57
CA LEU A 377 3.45 9.51 0.53
C LEU A 377 2.94 8.56 -0.55
N ARG A 378 2.52 9.09 -1.70
CA ARG A 378 2.10 8.31 -2.87
C ARG A 378 3.35 7.80 -3.59
N VAL A 379 3.43 6.51 -3.88
CA VAL A 379 4.59 5.90 -4.56
C VAL A 379 4.79 6.51 -5.95
N GLU A 380 3.70 6.80 -6.65
CA GLU A 380 3.69 7.40 -7.99
C GLU A 380 4.20 8.85 -7.98
N HIS A 381 4.09 9.54 -6.84
CA HIS A 381 4.47 10.95 -6.65
C HIS A 381 5.48 11.11 -5.50
N LEU A 382 6.29 10.07 -5.24
CA LEU A 382 7.03 9.94 -3.99
C LEU A 382 8.02 11.08 -3.74
N GLU A 383 8.68 11.56 -4.79
CA GLU A 383 9.62 12.68 -4.69
C GLU A 383 8.91 13.96 -4.26
N GLN A 384 7.83 14.34 -4.95
CA GLN A 384 7.04 15.51 -4.63
C GLN A 384 6.47 15.44 -3.22
N ASP A 385 5.85 14.31 -2.86
CA ASP A 385 5.21 14.13 -1.56
C ASP A 385 6.25 14.15 -0.43
N TRP A 386 7.41 13.51 -0.63
CA TRP A 386 8.50 13.54 0.34
C TRP A 386 9.03 14.96 0.53
N THR A 387 9.32 15.68 -0.57
CA THR A 387 9.81 17.06 -0.51
C THR A 387 8.83 17.97 0.24
N THR A 388 7.53 17.82 -0.01
CA THR A 388 6.48 18.60 0.67
C THR A 388 6.44 18.27 2.17
N VAL A 389 6.34 17.00 2.55
CA VAL A 389 6.29 16.58 3.96
C VAL A 389 7.57 16.98 4.70
N ASP A 390 8.74 16.83 4.07
CA ASP A 390 10.01 17.21 4.67
C ASP A 390 10.04 18.71 4.99
N ARG A 391 9.60 19.58 4.06
CA ARG A 391 9.49 21.04 4.30
C ARG A 391 8.48 21.37 5.39
N MET A 392 7.32 20.71 5.40
CA MET A 392 6.30 20.89 6.46
C MET A 392 6.84 20.56 7.86
N LEU A 393 7.82 19.65 7.94
CA LEU A 393 8.49 19.25 9.18
C LEU A 393 9.77 20.05 9.47
N GLY A 394 10.02 21.16 8.76
CA GLY A 394 11.18 22.03 8.95
C GLY A 394 12.48 21.51 8.31
N GLY A 395 12.36 20.63 7.32
CA GLY A 395 13.46 20.16 6.48
C GLY A 395 13.70 21.05 5.27
N THR A 396 14.67 20.67 4.43
CA THR A 396 15.04 21.41 3.22
C THR A 396 14.18 21.04 2.01
N GLY A 397 13.46 19.91 2.10
CA GLY A 397 12.79 19.29 0.96
C GLY A 397 13.71 18.42 0.11
N ALA A 398 14.94 18.12 0.57
CA ALA A 398 15.86 17.28 -0.17
C ALA A 398 15.34 15.84 -0.25
N PHE A 399 15.25 15.31 -1.47
CA PHE A 399 14.86 13.93 -1.71
C PHE A 399 16.06 12.98 -1.50
N PRO A 400 15.96 11.96 -0.64
CA PRO A 400 17.05 11.03 -0.41
C PRO A 400 17.42 10.27 -1.68
N SER A 401 18.70 10.25 -2.03
CA SER A 401 19.23 9.46 -3.15
C SER A 401 18.95 7.96 -3.00
N THR A 402 18.78 7.47 -1.77
CA THR A 402 18.36 6.08 -1.48
C THR A 402 16.94 5.78 -1.93
N LEU A 403 16.05 6.77 -1.97
CA LEU A 403 14.70 6.61 -2.53
C LEU A 403 14.76 6.69 -4.06
N ALA A 404 15.49 7.65 -4.61
CA ALA A 404 15.64 7.82 -6.06
C ALA A 404 16.21 6.54 -6.73
N SER A 405 17.26 5.95 -6.15
CA SER A 405 17.91 4.75 -6.68
C SER A 405 17.08 3.46 -6.56
N ARG A 406 15.98 3.47 -5.81
CA ARG A 406 15.18 2.27 -5.48
C ARG A 406 13.77 2.30 -6.04
N GLN A 407 13.44 3.23 -6.93
CA GLN A 407 12.08 3.36 -7.45
C GLN A 407 11.59 2.08 -8.18
N ASN A 408 12.47 1.26 -8.77
CA ASN A 408 12.06 0.05 -9.51
C ASN A 408 12.91 -1.19 -9.20
N SER A 409 12.82 -1.76 -7.99
CA SER A 409 13.56 -3.00 -7.68
C SER A 409 13.22 -4.20 -8.59
N ALA A 410 12.11 -4.15 -9.33
CA ALA A 410 11.70 -5.18 -10.28
C ALA A 410 12.60 -5.22 -11.50
N GLU A 411 13.17 -4.08 -11.90
CA GLU A 411 14.13 -4.01 -13.01
C GLU A 411 15.49 -4.62 -12.62
N ILE A 412 15.81 -4.63 -11.32
CA ILE A 412 17.09 -5.09 -10.79
C ILE A 412 17.14 -6.62 -10.70
N LYS A 413 16.00 -7.27 -10.45
CA LYS A 413 15.93 -8.74 -10.32
C LYS A 413 15.29 -9.34 -11.57
N PRO A 414 15.94 -10.29 -12.27
CA PRO A 414 15.37 -10.92 -13.46
C PRO A 414 14.25 -11.89 -13.05
N LEU A 415 13.07 -11.34 -12.76
CA LEU A 415 11.89 -12.10 -12.34
C LEU A 415 11.42 -13.02 -13.49
N ARG A 416 11.07 -14.27 -13.15
CA ARG A 416 10.50 -15.25 -14.10
C ARG A 416 9.10 -14.87 -14.56
N VAL A 417 8.34 -14.22 -13.68
CA VAL A 417 7.05 -13.60 -14.01
C VAL A 417 7.23 -12.08 -13.93
N PRO A 418 7.63 -11.41 -15.04
CA PRO A 418 7.96 -9.98 -15.02
C PRO A 418 6.76 -9.07 -15.28
N ASN A 419 5.71 -9.58 -15.94
CA ASN A 419 4.63 -8.75 -16.45
C ASN A 419 3.59 -8.42 -15.36
N HIS A 420 3.39 -7.12 -15.13
CA HIS A 420 2.32 -6.57 -14.28
C HIS A 420 1.21 -5.90 -15.12
N ASN A 421 1.32 -5.95 -16.45
CA ASN A 421 0.29 -5.44 -17.37
C ASN A 421 -0.82 -6.49 -17.56
N THR A 422 -2.01 -5.99 -17.86
CA THR A 422 -3.18 -6.79 -18.23
C THR A 422 -4.01 -6.01 -19.24
N THR A 423 -5.00 -6.66 -19.86
CA THR A 423 -5.91 -6.05 -20.83
C THR A 423 -6.92 -5.12 -20.17
N ASP A 424 -7.63 -4.31 -20.95
CA ASP A 424 -8.71 -3.44 -20.46
C ASP A 424 -9.78 -4.21 -19.70
N LEU A 425 -10.12 -5.43 -20.15
CA LEU A 425 -11.04 -6.33 -19.45
C LEU A 425 -10.47 -6.75 -18.08
N GLY A 426 -9.18 -7.11 -18.02
CA GLY A 426 -8.52 -7.46 -16.77
C GLY A 426 -8.48 -6.28 -15.79
N ILE A 427 -8.19 -5.07 -16.28
CA ILE A 427 -8.26 -3.85 -15.48
C ILE A 427 -9.67 -3.61 -14.95
N LEU A 428 -10.70 -3.72 -15.80
CA LEU A 428 -12.10 -3.53 -15.39
C LEU A 428 -12.50 -4.50 -14.27
N ASN A 429 -12.20 -5.79 -14.43
CA ASN A 429 -12.46 -6.81 -13.41
C ASN A 429 -11.71 -6.49 -12.11
N LEU A 430 -10.45 -6.07 -12.21
CA LEU A 430 -9.63 -5.69 -11.06
C LEU A 430 -10.18 -4.46 -10.34
N CYS A 431 -10.64 -3.43 -11.06
CA CYS A 431 -11.28 -2.25 -10.49
C CYS A 431 -12.53 -2.63 -9.68
N ARG A 432 -13.38 -3.53 -10.20
CA ARG A 432 -14.56 -4.04 -9.50
C ARG A 432 -14.18 -4.84 -8.26
N ALA A 433 -13.22 -5.75 -8.38
CA ALA A 433 -12.73 -6.54 -7.26
C ALA A 433 -12.15 -5.69 -6.12
N LEU A 434 -11.49 -4.58 -6.47
CA LEU A 434 -10.87 -3.63 -5.55
C LEU A 434 -11.74 -2.43 -5.20
N CYS A 435 -13.03 -2.42 -5.54
CA CYS A 435 -13.86 -1.22 -5.37
C CYS A 435 -13.75 -0.65 -3.94
N GLU A 436 -13.98 -1.47 -2.90
CA GLU A 436 -13.93 -1.02 -1.49
C GLU A 436 -12.54 -0.46 -1.13
N GLU A 437 -11.48 -1.12 -1.59
CA GLU A 437 -10.11 -0.73 -1.37
C GLU A 437 -9.77 0.61 -2.04
N ILE A 438 -10.29 0.84 -3.25
CA ILE A 438 -10.18 2.10 -3.98
C ILE A 438 -10.88 3.23 -3.22
N GLN A 439 -12.07 2.97 -2.66
CA GLN A 439 -12.78 3.99 -1.87
C GLN A 439 -12.00 4.36 -0.62
N VAL A 440 -11.35 3.41 0.03
CA VAL A 440 -10.48 3.69 1.17
C VAL A 440 -9.24 4.46 0.76
N TYR A 441 -8.60 4.13 -0.37
CA TYR A 441 -7.49 4.90 -0.93
C TYR A 441 -7.87 6.37 -1.15
N LYS A 442 -9.04 6.65 -1.75
CA LYS A 442 -9.57 8.02 -1.91
C LYS A 442 -9.75 8.75 -0.58
N ARG A 443 -10.27 8.06 0.45
CA ARG A 443 -10.40 8.63 1.79
C ARG A 443 -9.05 9.01 2.39
N PHE A 444 -8.01 8.20 2.20
CA PHE A 444 -6.67 8.56 2.64
C PHE A 444 -6.12 9.79 1.92
N LEU A 445 -6.35 9.91 0.61
CA LEU A 445 -5.95 11.12 -0.14
C LEU A 445 -6.64 12.37 0.40
N LEU A 446 -7.96 12.30 0.64
CA LEU A 446 -8.75 13.42 1.16
C LEU A 446 -8.41 13.80 2.61
N ALA A 447 -7.96 12.84 3.42
CA ALA A 447 -7.55 13.07 4.81
C ALA A 447 -6.12 13.61 4.95
N ALA A 448 -5.34 13.60 3.88
CA ALA A 448 -3.92 13.94 3.94
C ALA A 448 -3.69 15.46 4.05
N VAL A 449 -2.96 15.89 5.09
CA VAL A 449 -2.69 17.32 5.33
C VAL A 449 -1.63 17.90 4.39
N ASN A 450 -0.85 17.04 3.72
CA ASN A 450 0.24 17.45 2.83
C ASN A 450 -0.12 17.43 1.34
N LEU A 451 -1.34 17.01 0.98
CA LEU A 451 -1.79 16.98 -0.41
C LEU A 451 -2.68 18.18 -0.70
N SER A 452 -2.38 18.92 -1.77
CA SER A 452 -3.25 19.98 -2.25
C SER A 452 -4.49 19.39 -2.95
N PRO A 453 -5.57 20.17 -3.16
CA PRO A 453 -6.70 19.73 -3.98
C PRO A 453 -6.28 19.28 -5.39
N GLY A 454 -5.25 19.92 -5.96
CA GLY A 454 -4.68 19.52 -7.25
C GLY A 454 -3.98 18.16 -7.20
N ASP A 455 -3.25 17.87 -6.13
CA ASP A 455 -2.60 16.56 -5.94
C ASP A 455 -3.63 15.43 -5.79
N VAL A 456 -4.67 15.69 -5.00
CA VAL A 456 -5.79 14.77 -4.80
C VAL A 456 -6.52 14.51 -6.12
N GLN A 457 -6.79 15.57 -6.90
CA GLN A 457 -7.41 15.46 -8.21
C GLN A 457 -6.54 14.68 -9.20
N ALA A 458 -5.23 14.94 -9.25
CA ALA A 458 -4.29 14.24 -10.14
C ALA A 458 -4.31 12.72 -9.89
N SER A 459 -4.24 12.29 -8.62
CA SER A 459 -4.37 10.86 -8.28
C SER A 459 -5.76 10.29 -8.59
N GLY A 460 -6.82 11.10 -8.48
CA GLY A 460 -8.16 10.73 -8.92
C GLY A 460 -8.28 10.55 -10.43
N ASP A 461 -7.60 11.40 -11.22
CA ASP A 461 -7.60 11.34 -12.68
C ASP A 461 -6.78 10.14 -13.20
N GLU A 462 -5.62 9.87 -12.61
CA GLU A 462 -4.82 8.66 -12.87
C GLU A 462 -5.61 7.39 -12.60
N LEU A 463 -6.36 7.35 -11.49
CA LEU A 463 -7.24 6.25 -11.16
C LEU A 463 -8.38 6.13 -12.18
N ARG A 464 -9.04 7.24 -12.54
CA ARG A 464 -10.15 7.25 -13.51
C ARG A 464 -9.72 6.78 -14.90
N GLN A 465 -8.49 7.12 -15.32
CA GLN A 465 -7.93 6.67 -16.58
C GLN A 465 -7.95 5.13 -16.70
N ARG A 466 -7.77 4.42 -15.58
CA ARG A 466 -7.73 2.94 -15.54
C ARG A 466 -9.05 2.34 -15.07
N CYS A 467 -9.77 3.01 -14.18
CA CYS A 467 -11.08 2.60 -13.67
C CYS A 467 -12.13 3.67 -14.03
N PRO A 468 -12.72 3.66 -15.25
CA PRO A 468 -13.68 4.68 -15.68
C PRO A 468 -14.94 4.80 -14.80
N GLU A 469 -15.27 3.74 -14.03
CA GLU A 469 -16.35 3.77 -13.03
C GLU A 469 -16.04 4.72 -11.85
N GLU A 470 -14.77 5.09 -11.62
CA GLU A 470 -14.31 6.05 -10.61
C GLU A 470 -14.37 7.49 -11.13
N ARG A 471 -15.59 8.02 -11.27
CA ARG A 471 -15.87 9.30 -11.93
C ARG A 471 -15.23 10.53 -11.26
N ASP A 472 -15.05 10.50 -9.95
CA ASP A 472 -14.48 11.61 -9.19
C ASP A 472 -13.62 11.10 -8.01
N VAL A 473 -12.99 12.01 -7.30
CA VAL A 473 -12.13 11.68 -6.15
C VAL A 473 -12.90 11.42 -4.86
N GLN A 474 -14.20 11.68 -4.83
CA GLN A 474 -15.02 11.37 -3.67
C GLN A 474 -15.23 9.86 -3.56
N PRO A 475 -15.23 9.31 -2.34
CA PRO A 475 -15.59 7.93 -2.10
C PRO A 475 -17.06 7.71 -2.47
N ARG A 476 -17.34 6.61 -3.18
CA ARG A 476 -18.70 6.16 -3.52
C ARG A 476 -19.05 4.86 -2.81
N VAL A 477 -20.31 4.45 -2.88
CA VAL A 477 -20.72 3.13 -2.45
C VAL A 477 -20.40 2.12 -3.56
N CYS A 478 -19.76 1.01 -3.19
CA CYS A 478 -19.51 -0.10 -4.09
C CYS A 478 -20.79 -0.91 -4.31
N PRO A 479 -21.10 -1.32 -5.55
CA PRO A 479 -22.19 -2.25 -5.82
C PRO A 479 -22.04 -3.52 -4.99
N LYS A 480 -23.14 -3.98 -4.41
CA LYS A 480 -23.25 -5.32 -3.82
C LYS A 480 -23.70 -6.23 -4.94
N ASP A 481 -22.75 -6.64 -5.78
CA ASP A 481 -22.99 -7.60 -6.86
C ASP A 481 -23.52 -8.93 -6.33
#